data_AF-C6C1R3-F1
#
_entry.id   AF-C6C1R3-F1
#
_cell.length_a   1.000
_cell.length_b   1.000
_cell.length_c   1.000
_cell.angle_alpha   90.00
_cell.angle_beta   90.00
_cell.angle_gamma   90.00
#
_symmetry.space_group_name_H-M   'P 1'
#
loop_
_entity.id
_entity.type
_entity.pdbx_description
1 polymer ?
#
loop_
_entity_poly.entity_id
_entity_poly.type
_entity_poly.pdbx_seq_one_letter_code
_entity_poly.pdbx_strand_id
1 'polypeptide(L)'
;MTHIFDLYSEQILTYKLSGQQLEELKDVSASPEETAQKHLRFASRRKTKALILFGAGDGLLGKALAENKTAEQELLICDLYPEHIRNLNLNSFNQSHENCILLTDSSIWAMLLLLIQNGYSAANSHLILNPALDGNSKSKHQNLQKIFSGCKKIDYPTQDSGSRISAAAILSPDEPELEDFIKNFPEWITEIVLVWDCAEPASISDLQKFHRAEIINICHPLDADFSAQRNRMLENCSGEWIIYIDADERLRPEDWDDIRLMTSCEQCNGWYLPRITFYPDQNHCRIGYGLWPDLQLRLFKNSCNLKFVNKIHEQLTGLEGVSGILPDTPIQHLTHLLKSREKIESKLENFNNSTGGQFSHRLGIEFPNITKELLSPRKDRKVGPLLLPDVRMS
;
A
#
# COMPACT_ATOMS: atom_id res chain seq x y z
N MET A 1 10.02 17.20 -19.45
CA MET A 1 8.93 17.08 -18.46
C MET A 1 9.50 16.35 -17.26
N THR A 2 9.29 16.87 -16.04
CA THR A 2 9.75 16.24 -14.80
C THR A 2 9.14 14.85 -14.66
N HIS A 3 9.93 13.84 -14.30
CA HIS A 3 9.43 12.49 -14.13
C HIS A 3 8.55 12.41 -12.87
N ILE A 4 7.52 11.56 -12.88
CA ILE A 4 6.56 11.43 -11.77
C ILE A 4 7.22 11.06 -10.44
N PHE A 5 8.26 10.23 -10.48
CA PHE A 5 9.02 9.86 -9.29
C PHE A 5 9.79 11.02 -8.69
N ASP A 6 10.28 11.96 -9.50
CA ASP A 6 10.94 13.15 -8.97
C ASP A 6 9.91 14.05 -8.27
N LEU A 7 8.72 14.25 -8.88
CA LEU A 7 7.63 14.99 -8.23
C LEU A 7 7.19 14.33 -6.90
N TYR A 8 7.07 13.00 -6.89
CA TYR A 8 6.75 12.24 -5.67
C TYR A 8 7.85 12.42 -4.61
N SER A 9 9.11 12.22 -5.00
CA SER A 9 10.27 12.32 -4.11
C SER A 9 10.45 13.72 -3.56
N GLU A 10 10.25 14.76 -4.37
CA GLU A 10 10.25 16.16 -3.93
C GLU A 10 9.24 16.37 -2.80
N GLN A 11 8.02 15.84 -2.93
CA GLN A 11 7.02 15.89 -1.86
C GLN A 11 7.49 15.16 -0.60
N ILE A 12 7.99 13.93 -0.72
CA ILE A 12 8.53 13.16 0.42
C ILE A 12 9.65 13.92 1.15
N LEU A 13 10.51 14.60 0.40
CA LEU A 13 11.64 15.33 0.93
C LEU A 13 11.24 16.63 1.66
N THR A 14 10.02 17.15 1.48
CA THR A 14 9.54 18.34 2.21
C THR A 14 9.31 18.09 3.71
N TYR A 15 9.01 16.85 4.10
CA TYR A 15 8.69 16.50 5.49
C TYR A 15 9.83 15.74 6.16
N LYS A 16 10.31 16.18 7.32
CA LYS A 16 11.37 15.48 8.07
C LYS A 16 10.77 14.59 9.16
N LEU A 17 10.88 13.27 9.00
CA LEU A 17 10.49 12.33 10.04
C LEU A 17 11.68 12.07 10.97
N SER A 18 11.55 12.48 12.23
CA SER A 18 12.57 12.19 13.24
C SER A 18 12.73 10.69 13.48
N GLY A 19 13.95 10.24 13.74
CA GLY A 19 14.24 8.87 14.18
C GLY A 19 14.63 7.87 13.09
N GLN A 20 14.75 8.26 11.81
CA GLN A 20 15.44 7.41 10.83
C GLN A 20 16.93 7.29 11.19
N GLN A 21 17.33 6.11 11.66
CA GLN A 21 18.74 5.82 11.92
C GLN A 21 19.47 5.64 10.59
N LEU A 22 20.49 6.48 10.37
CA LEU A 22 21.42 6.34 9.27
C LEU A 22 22.53 5.41 9.73
N GLU A 23 22.70 4.31 9.00
CA GLU A 23 23.79 3.37 9.25
C GLU A 23 25.04 3.79 8.50
N GLU A 24 26.21 3.46 9.06
CA GLU A 24 27.48 3.70 8.39
C GLU A 24 27.58 2.87 7.11
N LEU A 25 28.18 3.47 6.09
CA LEU A 25 28.45 2.80 4.82
C LEU A 25 29.69 1.91 4.96
N LYS A 26 29.64 0.77 4.27
CA LYS A 26 30.78 -0.13 4.19
C LYS A 26 31.82 0.43 3.23
N ASP A 27 33.09 0.33 3.61
CA ASP A 27 34.21 0.55 2.69
C ASP A 27 34.26 -0.55 1.62
N VAL A 28 34.13 -0.15 0.35
CA VAL A 28 34.05 -1.05 -0.80
C VAL A 28 35.38 -1.05 -1.53
N SER A 29 35.99 -2.23 -1.69
CA SER A 29 37.32 -2.37 -2.28
C SER A 29 37.40 -2.03 -3.78
N ALA A 30 36.28 -2.13 -4.51
CA ALA A 30 36.20 -1.83 -5.94
C ALA A 30 35.79 -0.38 -6.16
N SER A 31 36.36 0.29 -7.17
CA SER A 31 35.99 1.68 -7.43
C SER A 31 34.53 1.79 -7.91
N PRO A 32 33.84 2.93 -7.64
CA PRO A 32 32.51 3.19 -8.17
C PRO A 32 32.45 3.07 -9.71
N GLU A 33 33.49 3.50 -10.42
CA GLU A 33 33.60 3.44 -11.88
C GLU A 33 33.72 2.00 -12.40
N GLU A 34 34.56 1.17 -11.77
CA GLU A 34 34.69 -0.24 -12.13
C GLU A 34 33.36 -0.99 -11.93
N THR A 35 32.68 -0.70 -10.82
CA THR A 35 31.38 -1.27 -10.48
C THR A 35 30.31 -0.83 -11.47
N ALA A 36 30.27 0.47 -11.81
CA ALA A 36 29.35 1.02 -12.80
C ALA A 36 29.56 0.39 -14.18
N GLN A 37 30.81 0.33 -14.68
CA GLN A 37 31.14 -0.30 -15.96
C GLN A 37 30.70 -1.76 -16.02
N LYS A 38 30.90 -2.52 -14.93
CA LYS A 38 30.45 -3.91 -14.83
C LYS A 38 28.93 -4.02 -15.00
N HIS A 39 28.15 -3.21 -14.28
CA HIS A 39 26.70 -3.25 -14.36
C HIS A 39 26.17 -2.75 -15.72
N LEU A 40 26.76 -1.70 -16.28
CA LEU A 40 26.42 -1.21 -17.62
C LEU A 40 26.67 -2.27 -18.69
N ARG A 41 27.78 -3.02 -18.62
CA ARG A 41 28.03 -4.15 -19.53
C ARG A 41 26.95 -5.23 -19.42
N PHE A 42 26.47 -5.54 -18.22
CA PHE A 42 25.37 -6.49 -18.03
C PHE A 42 24.04 -5.97 -18.56
N ALA A 43 23.72 -4.71 -18.28
CA ALA A 43 22.52 -4.04 -18.79
C ALA A 43 22.49 -4.04 -20.33
N SER A 44 23.60 -3.68 -20.97
CA SER A 44 23.72 -3.66 -22.44
C SER A 44 23.57 -5.05 -23.06
N ARG A 45 24.14 -6.10 -22.43
CA ARG A 45 23.98 -7.50 -22.90
C ARG A 45 22.52 -7.96 -22.86
N ARG A 46 21.77 -7.52 -21.85
CA ARG A 46 20.34 -7.83 -21.68
C ARG A 46 19.42 -6.88 -22.43
N LYS A 47 19.96 -5.81 -23.02
CA LYS A 47 19.21 -4.72 -23.67
C LYS A 47 18.13 -4.12 -22.74
N THR A 48 18.45 -4.01 -21.44
CA THR A 48 17.53 -3.41 -20.46
C THR A 48 17.51 -1.89 -20.63
N LYS A 49 16.31 -1.32 -20.61
CA LYS A 49 16.11 0.13 -20.75
C LYS A 49 16.37 0.89 -19.45
N ALA A 50 16.11 0.25 -18.31
CA ALA A 50 16.26 0.86 -17.00
C ALA A 50 17.38 0.18 -16.20
N LEU A 51 18.16 0.98 -15.47
CA LEU A 51 19.04 0.55 -14.39
C LEU A 51 18.39 1.00 -13.08
N ILE A 52 18.12 0.08 -12.17
CA ILE A 52 17.53 0.39 -10.86
C ILE A 52 18.57 0.13 -9.79
N LEU A 53 19.03 1.21 -9.15
CA LEU A 53 19.93 1.20 -8.01
C LEU A 53 19.11 1.24 -6.71
N PHE A 54 19.13 0.15 -5.96
CA PHE A 54 18.51 0.04 -4.64
C PHE A 54 19.50 0.54 -3.58
N GLY A 55 19.18 1.71 -3.02
CA GLY A 55 19.95 2.49 -2.05
C GLY A 55 21.01 3.38 -2.70
N ALA A 56 21.02 4.66 -2.35
CA ALA A 56 21.93 5.65 -2.91
C ALA A 56 23.38 5.49 -2.41
N GLY A 57 23.58 4.93 -1.21
CA GLY A 57 24.90 4.84 -0.56
C GLY A 57 25.53 6.23 -0.42
N ASP A 58 26.82 6.37 -0.71
CA ASP A 58 27.52 7.67 -0.71
C ASP A 58 27.22 8.55 -1.95
N GLY A 59 26.37 8.07 -2.87
CA GLY A 59 26.06 8.71 -4.15
C GLY A 59 27.12 8.50 -5.23
N LEU A 60 28.30 7.96 -4.93
CA LEU A 60 29.39 7.81 -5.90
C LEU A 60 29.09 6.76 -6.97
N LEU A 61 28.48 5.64 -6.60
CA LEU A 61 28.05 4.64 -7.59
C LEU A 61 26.93 5.17 -8.49
N GLY A 62 25.97 5.91 -7.92
CA GLY A 62 24.93 6.60 -8.67
C GLY A 62 25.52 7.57 -9.69
N LYS A 63 26.52 8.37 -9.27
CA LYS A 63 27.31 9.24 -10.15
C LYS A 63 27.92 8.51 -11.32
N ALA A 64 28.71 7.48 -11.02
CA ALA A 64 29.45 6.73 -12.02
C ALA A 64 28.50 6.08 -13.03
N LEU A 65 27.35 5.56 -12.59
CA LEU A 65 26.31 5.04 -13.48
C LEU A 65 25.71 6.14 -14.36
N ALA A 66 25.39 7.31 -13.79
CA ALA A 66 24.79 8.43 -14.52
C ALA A 66 25.73 8.98 -15.61
N GLU A 67 27.03 9.07 -15.33
CA GLU A 67 28.04 9.59 -16.25
C GLU A 67 28.38 8.60 -17.39
N ASN A 68 28.22 7.30 -17.15
CA ASN A 68 28.66 6.25 -18.09
C ASN A 68 27.52 5.52 -18.81
N LYS A 69 26.25 5.73 -18.44
CA LYS A 69 25.10 5.13 -19.13
C LYS A 69 24.91 5.71 -20.53
N THR A 70 24.23 4.95 -21.39
CA THR A 70 23.83 5.48 -22.71
C THR A 70 22.68 6.49 -22.57
N ALA A 71 22.48 7.35 -23.58
CA ALA A 71 21.38 8.31 -23.59
C ALA A 71 19.99 7.64 -23.53
N GLU A 72 19.84 6.46 -24.12
CA GLU A 72 18.59 5.68 -24.12
C GLU A 72 18.28 5.00 -22.77
N GLN A 73 19.26 4.91 -21.88
CA GLN A 73 19.11 4.25 -20.59
C GLN A 73 18.60 5.23 -19.52
N GLU A 74 17.62 4.76 -18.76
CA GLU A 74 17.12 5.40 -17.55
C GLU A 74 17.89 4.86 -16.34
N LEU A 75 18.32 5.75 -15.46
CA LEU A 75 18.86 5.39 -14.14
C LEU A 75 17.85 5.80 -13.08
N LEU A 76 17.38 4.83 -12.32
CA LEU A 76 16.50 5.03 -11.18
C LEU A 76 17.28 4.78 -9.89
N ILE A 77 17.32 5.77 -9.01
CA ILE A 77 17.86 5.65 -7.66
C ILE A 77 16.67 5.48 -6.71
N CYS A 78 16.51 4.29 -6.16
CA CYS A 78 15.43 3.94 -5.23
C CYS A 78 15.97 3.83 -3.80
N ASP A 79 15.61 4.74 -2.91
CA ASP A 79 16.12 4.75 -1.54
C ASP A 79 15.01 4.82 -0.48
N LEU A 80 15.11 3.92 0.50
CA LEU A 80 14.15 3.76 1.59
C LEU A 80 14.34 4.75 2.76
N TYR A 81 15.34 5.63 2.68
CA TYR A 81 15.69 6.56 3.74
C TYR A 81 15.68 7.99 3.21
N PRO A 82 14.52 8.68 3.18
CA PRO A 82 14.44 10.08 2.80
C PRO A 82 15.45 11.01 3.51
N GLU A 83 15.76 10.77 4.80
CA GLU A 83 16.78 11.57 5.50
C GLU A 83 18.18 11.38 4.91
N HIS A 84 18.50 10.17 4.45
CA HIS A 84 19.76 9.90 3.75
C HIS A 84 19.87 10.72 2.48
N ILE A 85 18.78 10.73 1.68
CA ILE A 85 18.68 11.49 0.45
C ILE A 85 18.77 13.00 0.67
N ARG A 86 18.30 13.54 1.81
CA ARG A 86 18.49 14.97 2.14
C ARG A 86 19.94 15.32 2.45
N ASN A 87 20.66 14.41 3.10
CA ASN A 87 22.06 14.61 3.49
C ASN A 87 23.01 14.44 2.31
N LEU A 88 22.70 13.52 1.40
CA LEU A 88 23.34 13.47 0.11
C LEU A 88 22.87 14.69 -0.67
N ASN A 89 23.78 15.52 -1.17
CA ASN A 89 23.41 16.70 -1.97
C ASN A 89 22.97 16.27 -3.41
N LEU A 90 22.03 15.31 -3.51
CA LEU A 90 21.59 14.66 -4.74
C LEU A 90 20.85 15.59 -5.70
N ASN A 91 20.42 16.76 -5.24
CA ASN A 91 19.88 17.79 -6.12
C ASN A 91 20.90 18.20 -7.21
N SER A 92 22.21 18.07 -6.94
CA SER A 92 23.25 18.27 -7.94
C SER A 92 23.35 17.13 -8.97
N PHE A 93 22.88 15.93 -8.65
CA PHE A 93 22.88 14.76 -9.54
C PHE A 93 21.73 14.80 -10.55
N ASN A 94 20.50 14.99 -10.07
CA ASN A 94 19.31 14.98 -10.92
C ASN A 94 19.25 16.18 -11.89
N GLN A 95 19.81 17.33 -11.53
CA GLN A 95 19.83 18.51 -12.41
C GLN A 95 20.88 18.44 -13.52
N SER A 96 21.90 17.59 -13.37
CA SER A 96 23.09 17.59 -14.24
C SER A 96 23.09 16.49 -15.30
N HIS A 97 22.30 15.43 -15.12
CA HIS A 97 22.33 14.26 -16.01
C HIS A 97 20.93 13.87 -16.49
N GLU A 98 20.72 13.89 -17.81
CA GLU A 98 19.46 13.46 -18.43
C GLU A 98 19.15 11.98 -18.12
N ASN A 99 17.87 11.67 -17.90
CA ASN A 99 17.35 10.34 -17.57
C ASN A 99 17.94 9.74 -16.28
N CYS A 100 18.26 10.56 -15.28
CA CYS A 100 18.48 10.16 -13.89
C CYS A 100 17.26 10.57 -13.06
N ILE A 101 16.66 9.60 -12.37
CA ILE A 101 15.36 9.74 -11.69
C ILE A 101 15.54 9.28 -10.24
N LEU A 102 15.03 10.07 -9.30
CA LEU A 102 15.00 9.71 -7.88
C LEU A 102 13.61 9.19 -7.51
N LEU A 103 13.59 8.10 -6.74
CA LEU A 103 12.39 7.60 -6.09
C LEU A 103 12.70 7.30 -4.62
N THR A 104 12.13 8.06 -3.68
CA THR A 104 12.34 7.83 -2.24
C THR A 104 11.05 7.82 -1.43
N ASP A 105 10.97 6.88 -0.50
CA ASP A 105 9.96 6.76 0.56
C ASP A 105 10.46 5.72 1.55
N SER A 106 10.06 5.81 2.81
CA SER A 106 10.35 4.72 3.78
C SER A 106 9.45 3.49 3.64
N SER A 107 8.39 3.58 2.84
CA SER A 107 7.50 2.46 2.52
C SER A 107 8.01 1.63 1.34
N ILE A 108 8.38 0.38 1.61
CA ILE A 108 8.70 -0.63 0.58
C ILE A 108 7.55 -0.83 -0.41
N TRP A 109 6.30 -0.71 0.07
CA TRP A 109 5.10 -0.89 -0.74
C TRP A 109 4.87 0.29 -1.68
N ALA A 110 5.14 1.52 -1.23
CA ALA A 110 5.09 2.70 -2.10
C ALA A 110 6.10 2.57 -3.23
N MET A 111 7.35 2.18 -2.91
CA MET A 111 8.39 1.93 -3.91
C MET A 111 7.95 0.87 -4.94
N LEU A 112 7.43 -0.26 -4.46
CA LEU A 112 6.97 -1.36 -5.30
C LEU A 112 5.85 -0.93 -6.25
N LEU A 113 4.80 -0.31 -5.72
CA LEU A 113 3.63 0.08 -6.51
C LEU A 113 4.00 1.17 -7.53
N LEU A 114 4.76 2.20 -7.12
CA LEU A 114 5.19 3.26 -8.04
C LEU A 114 6.00 2.71 -9.21
N LEU A 115 6.93 1.80 -8.96
CA LEU A 115 7.71 1.14 -10.01
C LEU A 115 6.79 0.37 -10.98
N ILE A 116 5.91 -0.49 -10.47
CA ILE A 116 5.06 -1.34 -11.31
C ILE A 116 4.01 -0.52 -12.07
N GLN A 117 3.39 0.46 -11.43
CA GLN A 117 2.37 1.32 -12.04
C GLN A 117 2.93 2.20 -13.16
N ASN A 118 4.23 2.47 -13.13
CA ASN A 118 4.95 3.16 -14.19
C ASN A 118 5.65 2.21 -15.17
N GLY A 119 5.39 0.90 -15.07
CA GLY A 119 5.79 -0.15 -16.01
C GLY A 119 7.26 -0.58 -15.92
N TYR A 120 7.90 -0.34 -14.79
CA TYR A 120 9.16 -1.00 -14.46
C TYR A 120 8.88 -2.43 -13.98
N SER A 121 9.71 -3.37 -14.39
CA SER A 121 9.66 -4.77 -14.01
C SER A 121 11.07 -5.35 -13.93
N ALA A 122 11.27 -6.49 -13.27
CA ALA A 122 12.56 -7.17 -13.33
C ALA A 122 12.93 -7.66 -14.74
N ALA A 123 11.96 -7.84 -15.63
CA ALA A 123 12.20 -8.30 -17.00
C ALA A 123 12.80 -7.20 -17.91
N ASN A 124 12.47 -5.92 -17.67
CA ASN A 124 12.94 -4.80 -18.49
C ASN A 124 14.01 -3.93 -17.79
N SER A 125 14.40 -4.29 -16.57
CA SER A 125 15.34 -3.52 -15.74
C SER A 125 16.56 -4.35 -15.33
N HIS A 126 17.72 -3.70 -15.26
CA HIS A 126 18.92 -4.25 -14.62
C HIS A 126 18.97 -3.78 -13.17
N LEU A 127 18.92 -4.73 -12.22
CA LEU A 127 18.79 -4.46 -10.79
C LEU A 127 20.18 -4.43 -10.12
N ILE A 128 20.42 -3.42 -9.30
CA ILE A 128 21.70 -3.20 -8.60
C ILE A 128 21.38 -2.95 -7.12
N LEU A 129 21.85 -3.83 -6.22
CA LEU A 129 21.90 -3.50 -4.79
C LEU A 129 23.21 -2.77 -4.54
N ASN A 130 23.16 -1.58 -3.95
CA ASN A 130 24.37 -0.79 -3.74
C ASN A 130 25.33 -1.50 -2.77
N PRO A 131 26.58 -1.78 -3.18
CA PRO A 131 27.52 -2.56 -2.39
C PRO A 131 28.02 -1.85 -1.13
N ALA A 132 27.88 -0.53 -1.04
CA ALA A 132 28.26 0.27 0.13
C ALA A 132 27.23 0.18 1.27
N LEU A 133 26.03 -0.35 1.03
CA LEU A 133 25.04 -0.52 2.08
C LEU A 133 25.46 -1.61 3.06
N ASP A 134 25.19 -1.39 4.33
CA ASP A 134 25.32 -2.40 5.39
C ASP A 134 24.05 -2.45 6.27
N GLY A 135 24.05 -3.34 7.25
CA GLY A 135 23.04 -3.37 8.33
C GLY A 135 21.58 -3.53 7.87
N ASN A 136 20.69 -2.86 8.59
CA ASN A 136 19.26 -2.80 8.32
C ASN A 136 18.95 -2.11 6.99
N SER A 137 19.72 -1.08 6.61
CA SER A 137 19.54 -0.39 5.32
C SER A 137 19.73 -1.36 4.16
N LYS A 138 20.82 -2.14 4.17
CA LYS A 138 21.05 -3.20 3.18
C LYS A 138 19.93 -4.23 3.18
N SER A 139 19.51 -4.70 4.37
CA SER A 139 18.45 -5.70 4.51
C SER A 139 17.14 -5.23 3.87
N LYS A 140 16.70 -3.99 4.19
CA LYS A 140 15.47 -3.40 3.65
C LYS A 140 15.53 -3.19 2.13
N HIS A 141 16.62 -2.63 1.61
CA HIS A 141 16.79 -2.45 0.17
C HIS A 141 16.89 -3.79 -0.58
N GLN A 142 17.50 -4.80 0.03
CA GLN A 142 17.52 -6.15 -0.52
C GLN A 142 16.11 -6.77 -0.52
N ASN A 143 15.31 -6.56 0.53
CA ASN A 143 13.91 -7.02 0.56
C ASN A 143 13.07 -6.33 -0.51
N LEU A 144 13.24 -5.02 -0.72
CA LEU A 144 12.60 -4.30 -1.84
C LEU A 144 12.98 -4.92 -3.19
N GLN A 145 14.27 -5.18 -3.42
CA GLN A 145 14.73 -5.82 -4.65
C GLN A 145 14.15 -7.24 -4.82
N LYS A 146 14.10 -8.04 -3.75
CA LYS A 146 13.53 -9.40 -3.76
C LYS A 146 12.03 -9.38 -4.07
N ILE A 147 11.27 -8.49 -3.43
CA ILE A 147 9.83 -8.38 -3.70
C ILE A 147 9.59 -7.88 -5.13
N PHE A 148 10.28 -6.82 -5.55
CA PHE A 148 10.14 -6.28 -6.91
C PHE A 148 10.47 -7.31 -8.00
N SER A 149 11.46 -8.17 -7.78
CA SER A 149 11.83 -9.24 -8.72
C SER A 149 11.02 -10.53 -8.57
N GLY A 150 10.43 -10.77 -7.40
CA GLY A 150 9.67 -11.98 -7.08
C GLY A 150 8.16 -11.85 -7.32
N CYS A 151 7.61 -10.63 -7.35
CA CYS A 151 6.19 -10.42 -7.64
C CYS A 151 5.84 -10.93 -9.04
N LYS A 152 4.80 -11.76 -9.13
CA LYS A 152 4.31 -12.31 -10.39
C LYS A 152 3.05 -11.55 -10.81
N LYS A 153 3.16 -10.82 -11.93
CA LYS A 153 1.97 -10.25 -12.58
C LYS A 153 1.13 -11.39 -13.18
N ILE A 154 -0.17 -11.35 -12.93
CA ILE A 154 -1.13 -12.25 -13.55
C ILE A 154 -2.17 -11.43 -14.32
N ASP A 155 -2.88 -12.09 -15.22
CA ASP A 155 -4.03 -11.50 -15.90
C ASP A 155 -5.27 -11.64 -15.01
N TYR A 156 -6.22 -10.72 -15.18
CA TYR A 156 -7.53 -10.85 -14.56
C TYR A 156 -8.23 -12.12 -15.08
N PRO A 157 -8.98 -12.84 -14.24
CA PRO A 157 -9.86 -13.90 -14.71
C PRO A 157 -10.83 -13.38 -15.78
N THR A 158 -11.03 -14.16 -16.84
CA THR A 158 -11.89 -13.77 -17.96
C THR A 158 -13.38 -13.97 -17.70
N GLN A 159 -13.73 -14.74 -16.66
CA GLN A 159 -15.09 -15.07 -16.27
C GLN A 159 -15.19 -15.11 -14.76
N ASP A 160 -16.34 -14.67 -14.26
CA ASP A 160 -16.74 -14.82 -12.87
C ASP A 160 -17.18 -16.27 -12.61
N SER A 161 -16.60 -16.88 -11.57
CA SER A 161 -16.93 -18.22 -11.07
C SER A 161 -18.28 -18.29 -10.37
N GLY A 162 -18.91 -17.15 -10.08
CA GLY A 162 -20.17 -17.05 -9.34
C GLY A 162 -20.00 -17.29 -7.85
N SER A 163 -18.77 -17.13 -7.33
CA SER A 163 -18.45 -17.31 -5.91
C SER A 163 -19.27 -16.35 -5.06
N ARG A 164 -19.85 -16.85 -3.97
CA ARG A 164 -20.61 -15.99 -3.05
C ARG A 164 -19.66 -15.16 -2.19
N ILE A 165 -19.90 -13.85 -2.13
CA ILE A 165 -19.12 -12.93 -1.29
C ILE A 165 -20.01 -12.41 -0.14
N SER A 166 -19.54 -12.55 1.10
CA SER A 166 -20.06 -11.79 2.23
C SER A 166 -19.38 -10.43 2.27
N ALA A 167 -20.15 -9.36 2.12
CA ALA A 167 -19.67 -8.03 2.49
C ALA A 167 -19.80 -7.85 4.00
N ALA A 168 -18.90 -7.11 4.63
CA ALA A 168 -18.93 -6.94 6.06
C ALA A 168 -18.33 -5.61 6.55
N ALA A 169 -18.72 -5.18 7.74
CA ALA A 169 -18.20 -3.97 8.37
C ALA A 169 -18.32 -4.00 9.90
N ILE A 170 -17.45 -3.25 10.56
CA ILE A 170 -17.63 -2.86 11.96
C ILE A 170 -18.05 -1.38 12.00
N LEU A 171 -19.10 -1.05 12.75
CA LEU A 171 -19.75 0.25 12.74
C LEU A 171 -19.88 0.81 14.16
N SER A 172 -19.84 2.14 14.28
CA SER A 172 -20.35 2.84 15.45
C SER A 172 -21.77 3.36 15.13
N PRO A 173 -22.71 3.39 16.10
CA PRO A 173 -24.01 4.04 15.92
C PRO A 173 -23.92 5.51 15.47
N ASP A 174 -22.84 6.21 15.85
CA ASP A 174 -22.63 7.64 15.56
C ASP A 174 -21.87 7.91 14.24
N GLU A 175 -21.63 6.86 13.46
CA GLU A 175 -20.88 6.95 12.22
C GLU A 175 -21.68 7.73 11.15
N PRO A 176 -21.07 8.75 10.50
CA PRO A 176 -21.76 9.54 9.48
C PRO A 176 -21.92 8.77 8.17
N GLU A 177 -22.85 9.22 7.32
CA GLU A 177 -23.01 8.77 5.93
C GLU A 177 -23.16 7.24 5.74
N LEU A 178 -23.77 6.55 6.71
CA LEU A 178 -24.04 5.10 6.61
C LEU A 178 -24.96 4.74 5.43
N GLU A 179 -25.82 5.65 4.99
CA GLU A 179 -26.63 5.46 3.78
C GLU A 179 -25.74 5.31 2.54
N ASP A 180 -24.81 6.24 2.33
CA ASP A 180 -23.89 6.20 1.19
C ASP A 180 -22.85 5.08 1.32
N PHE A 181 -22.52 4.65 2.54
CA PHE A 181 -21.72 3.45 2.79
C PHE A 181 -22.43 2.20 2.27
N ILE A 182 -23.69 2.02 2.64
CA ILE A 182 -24.46 0.83 2.24
C ILE A 182 -24.77 0.83 0.74
N LYS A 183 -25.06 2.00 0.16
CA LYS A 183 -25.25 2.15 -1.29
C LYS A 183 -23.97 1.92 -2.10
N ASN A 184 -22.79 1.94 -1.47
CA ASN A 184 -21.54 1.67 -2.17
C ASN A 184 -21.36 0.18 -2.47
N PHE A 185 -22.00 -0.72 -1.72
CA PHE A 185 -22.01 -2.14 -2.06
C PHE A 185 -22.84 -2.36 -3.35
N PRO A 186 -22.35 -3.19 -4.28
CA PRO A 186 -23.06 -3.46 -5.52
C PRO A 186 -24.17 -4.50 -5.32
N GLU A 187 -25.20 -4.44 -6.16
CA GLU A 187 -26.39 -5.30 -6.10
C GLU A 187 -26.13 -6.81 -6.21
N TRP A 188 -24.96 -7.23 -6.70
CA TRP A 188 -24.57 -8.63 -6.74
C TRP A 188 -24.09 -9.17 -5.39
N ILE A 189 -23.81 -8.29 -4.42
CA ILE A 189 -23.66 -8.68 -3.01
C ILE A 189 -25.04 -9.02 -2.48
N THR A 190 -25.18 -10.24 -1.96
CA THR A 190 -26.46 -10.74 -1.43
C THR A 190 -26.51 -10.78 0.10
N GLU A 191 -25.37 -10.61 0.77
CA GLU A 191 -25.24 -10.64 2.23
C GLU A 191 -24.30 -9.52 2.70
N ILE A 192 -24.75 -8.73 3.69
CA ILE A 192 -23.94 -7.70 4.37
C ILE A 192 -24.00 -7.96 5.89
N VAL A 193 -22.85 -8.23 6.51
CA VAL A 193 -22.72 -8.45 7.95
C VAL A 193 -22.23 -7.18 8.64
N LEU A 194 -23.05 -6.60 9.51
CA LEU A 194 -22.74 -5.36 10.24
C LEU A 194 -22.60 -5.65 11.74
N VAL A 195 -21.40 -5.44 12.28
CA VAL A 195 -21.14 -5.52 13.73
C VAL A 195 -21.10 -4.12 14.30
N TRP A 196 -22.03 -3.80 15.18
CA TRP A 196 -22.21 -2.49 15.77
C TRP A 196 -21.60 -2.41 17.17
N ASP A 197 -20.77 -1.39 17.41
CA ASP A 197 -20.26 -1.02 18.72
C ASP A 197 -21.38 -0.44 19.61
N CYS A 198 -22.23 -1.35 20.10
CA CYS A 198 -23.33 -1.06 21.00
C CYS A 198 -23.78 -2.33 21.73
N ALA A 199 -24.41 -2.16 22.89
CA ALA A 199 -24.99 -3.27 23.65
C ALA A 199 -26.41 -3.65 23.16
N GLU A 200 -27.19 -2.68 22.69
CA GLU A 200 -28.61 -2.85 22.41
C GLU A 200 -29.01 -2.39 20.99
N PRO A 201 -29.88 -3.14 20.28
CA PRO A 201 -30.34 -2.80 18.94
C PRO A 201 -31.12 -1.47 18.81
N ALA A 202 -31.64 -0.91 19.91
CA ALA A 202 -32.39 0.35 19.84
C ALA A 202 -31.54 1.54 19.36
N SER A 203 -30.21 1.41 19.40
CA SER A 203 -29.25 2.44 19.00
C SER A 203 -28.82 2.38 17.53
N ILE A 204 -29.16 1.30 16.80
CA ILE A 204 -28.69 1.13 15.42
C ILE A 204 -29.66 1.73 14.40
N SER A 205 -29.11 2.22 13.28
CA SER A 205 -29.90 2.72 12.17
C SER A 205 -30.45 1.57 11.33
N ASP A 206 -31.71 1.67 10.88
CA ASP A 206 -32.26 0.74 9.88
C ASP A 206 -31.71 1.05 8.49
N LEU A 207 -30.74 0.23 8.08
CA LEU A 207 -30.04 0.34 6.80
C LEU A 207 -30.61 -0.59 5.71
N GLN A 208 -31.51 -1.51 6.05
CA GLN A 208 -32.00 -2.54 5.12
C GLN A 208 -32.68 -1.95 3.88
N LYS A 209 -33.34 -0.79 4.03
CA LYS A 209 -34.03 -0.10 2.93
C LYS A 209 -33.10 0.45 1.83
N PHE A 210 -31.79 0.51 2.07
CA PHE A 210 -30.82 1.10 1.15
C PHE A 210 -30.12 0.09 0.24
N HIS A 211 -30.29 -1.21 0.49
CA HIS A 211 -29.66 -2.26 -0.32
C HIS A 211 -30.52 -3.53 -0.34
N ARG A 212 -30.43 -4.31 -1.42
CA ARG A 212 -31.24 -5.54 -1.59
C ARG A 212 -30.66 -6.77 -0.89
N ALA A 213 -29.37 -6.73 -0.55
CA ALA A 213 -28.74 -7.77 0.25
C ALA A 213 -29.47 -7.96 1.58
N GLU A 214 -29.43 -9.18 2.10
CA GLU A 214 -29.78 -9.43 3.49
C GLU A 214 -28.75 -8.75 4.40
N ILE A 215 -29.21 -7.81 5.23
CA ILE A 215 -28.35 -7.13 6.21
C ILE A 215 -28.48 -7.80 7.57
N ILE A 216 -27.41 -8.46 8.01
CA ILE A 216 -27.30 -9.13 9.29
C ILE A 216 -26.69 -8.15 10.30
N ASN A 217 -27.49 -7.70 11.27
CA ASN A 217 -27.06 -6.75 12.29
C ASN A 217 -26.71 -7.46 13.60
N ILE A 218 -25.52 -7.21 14.13
CA ILE A 218 -25.02 -7.79 15.37
C ILE A 218 -24.60 -6.65 16.30
N CYS A 219 -25.21 -6.55 17.48
CA CYS A 219 -24.78 -5.62 18.52
C CYS A 219 -23.73 -6.31 19.40
N HIS A 220 -22.54 -5.71 19.47
CA HIS A 220 -21.45 -6.19 20.31
C HIS A 220 -20.62 -4.99 20.78
N PRO A 221 -20.54 -4.70 22.09
CA PRO A 221 -19.69 -3.62 22.61
C PRO A 221 -18.23 -3.83 22.22
N LEU A 222 -17.55 -2.78 21.75
CA LEU A 222 -16.17 -2.85 21.30
C LEU A 222 -15.20 -3.22 22.43
N ASP A 223 -15.43 -2.70 23.65
CA ASP A 223 -14.61 -2.94 24.84
C ASP A 223 -13.09 -2.85 24.60
N ALA A 224 -12.68 -1.89 23.76
CA ALA A 224 -11.29 -1.66 23.33
C ALA A 224 -10.62 -2.88 22.65
N ASP A 225 -11.40 -3.76 22.02
CA ASP A 225 -10.93 -4.95 21.31
C ASP A 225 -11.55 -5.02 19.91
N PHE A 226 -10.87 -4.40 18.94
CA PHE A 226 -11.32 -4.42 17.55
C PHE A 226 -11.29 -5.85 16.97
N SER A 227 -10.31 -6.66 17.38
CA SER A 227 -10.20 -8.06 16.94
C SER A 227 -11.44 -8.85 17.34
N ALA A 228 -12.01 -8.60 18.52
CA ALA A 228 -13.28 -9.22 18.92
C ALA A 228 -14.43 -8.86 17.98
N GLN A 229 -14.54 -7.59 17.55
CA GLN A 229 -15.55 -7.16 16.57
C GLN A 229 -15.37 -7.87 15.23
N ARG A 230 -14.14 -7.92 14.71
CA ARG A 230 -13.87 -8.58 13.43
C ARG A 230 -14.02 -10.09 13.50
N ASN A 231 -13.71 -10.72 14.62
CA ASN A 231 -13.96 -12.14 14.81
C ASN A 231 -15.47 -12.44 14.86
N ARG A 232 -16.27 -11.60 15.54
CA ARG A 232 -17.74 -11.69 15.51
C ARG A 232 -18.28 -11.52 14.10
N MET A 233 -17.70 -10.62 13.32
CA MET A 233 -18.02 -10.43 11.90
C MET A 233 -17.73 -11.70 11.09
N LEU A 234 -16.53 -12.30 11.24
CA LEU A 234 -16.16 -13.55 10.57
C LEU A 234 -17.12 -14.71 10.89
N GLU A 235 -17.53 -14.85 12.15
CA GLU A 235 -18.47 -15.91 12.60
C GLU A 235 -19.82 -15.87 11.88
N ASN A 236 -20.21 -14.72 11.33
CA ASN A 236 -21.52 -14.50 10.71
C ASN A 236 -21.45 -14.35 9.18
N CYS A 237 -20.26 -14.41 8.58
CA CYS A 237 -20.11 -14.39 7.12
C CYS A 237 -20.28 -15.80 6.54
N SER A 238 -21.26 -15.99 5.65
CA SER A 238 -21.56 -17.30 5.05
C SER A 238 -20.98 -17.53 3.64
N GLY A 239 -20.44 -16.48 3.02
CA GLY A 239 -19.85 -16.48 1.69
C GLY A 239 -18.57 -17.31 1.60
N GLU A 240 -18.26 -17.75 0.39
CA GLU A 240 -16.98 -18.42 0.08
C GLU A 240 -15.80 -17.45 0.16
N TRP A 241 -16.08 -16.17 -0.10
CA TRP A 241 -15.17 -15.05 0.08
C TRP A 241 -15.77 -14.04 1.04
N ILE A 242 -14.91 -13.33 1.74
CA ILE A 242 -15.27 -12.21 2.60
C ILE A 242 -14.59 -10.97 2.05
N ILE A 243 -15.35 -9.89 1.92
CA ILE A 243 -14.81 -8.55 1.79
C ILE A 243 -15.29 -7.70 2.97
N TYR A 244 -14.37 -7.09 3.72
CA TYR A 244 -14.77 -6.16 4.77
C TYR A 244 -14.26 -4.75 4.46
N ILE A 245 -15.12 -3.73 4.60
CA ILE A 245 -14.82 -2.33 4.29
C ILE A 245 -15.18 -1.49 5.51
N ASP A 246 -14.30 -0.57 5.91
CA ASP A 246 -14.59 0.30 7.05
C ASP A 246 -15.64 1.36 6.64
N ALA A 247 -16.42 1.86 7.59
CA ALA A 247 -17.53 2.77 7.29
C ALA A 247 -17.12 4.10 6.65
N ASP A 248 -15.87 4.52 6.85
CA ASP A 248 -15.24 5.70 6.24
C ASP A 248 -14.44 5.35 4.96
N GLU A 249 -14.62 4.15 4.40
CA GLU A 249 -13.99 3.68 3.17
C GLU A 249 -15.02 3.44 2.05
N ARG A 250 -14.62 3.66 0.80
CA ARG A 250 -15.43 3.39 -0.41
C ARG A 250 -14.57 2.75 -1.50
N LEU A 251 -15.20 1.98 -2.38
CA LEU A 251 -14.63 1.53 -3.64
C LEU A 251 -15.35 2.18 -4.82
N ARG A 252 -14.64 2.38 -5.94
CA ARG A 252 -15.27 2.86 -7.17
C ARG A 252 -16.10 1.73 -7.78
N PRO A 253 -17.15 2.03 -8.58
CA PRO A 253 -17.93 0.99 -9.25
C PRO A 253 -17.06 0.00 -10.06
N GLU A 254 -16.06 0.49 -10.78
CA GLU A 254 -15.13 -0.37 -11.54
C GLU A 254 -14.23 -1.24 -10.66
N ASP A 255 -13.93 -0.81 -9.42
CA ASP A 255 -13.13 -1.59 -8.47
C ASP A 255 -13.91 -2.78 -7.93
N TRP A 256 -15.24 -2.64 -7.79
CA TRP A 256 -16.12 -3.74 -7.40
C TRP A 256 -16.16 -4.86 -8.45
N ASP A 257 -16.11 -4.50 -9.74
CA ASP A 257 -16.04 -5.48 -10.83
C ASP A 257 -14.73 -6.28 -10.76
N ASP A 258 -13.61 -5.60 -10.50
CA ASP A 258 -12.33 -6.26 -10.26
C ASP A 258 -12.42 -7.20 -9.05
N ILE A 259 -12.96 -6.76 -7.91
CA ILE A 259 -13.14 -7.59 -6.71
C ILE A 259 -13.92 -8.86 -7.01
N ARG A 260 -15.03 -8.74 -7.73
CA ARG A 260 -15.86 -9.89 -8.12
C ARG A 260 -15.07 -10.88 -8.96
N LEU A 261 -14.37 -10.41 -10.00
CA LEU A 261 -13.54 -11.26 -10.86
C LEU A 261 -12.41 -11.94 -10.09
N MET A 262 -11.79 -11.26 -9.13
CA MET A 262 -10.65 -11.81 -8.40
C MET A 262 -11.00 -12.98 -7.48
N THR A 263 -12.28 -13.19 -7.17
CA THR A 263 -12.73 -14.41 -6.48
C THR A 263 -12.60 -15.69 -7.32
N SER A 264 -12.41 -15.54 -8.63
CA SER A 264 -12.18 -16.63 -9.58
C SER A 264 -10.70 -16.96 -9.77
N CYS A 265 -9.80 -16.25 -9.09
CA CYS A 265 -8.37 -16.51 -9.17
C CYS A 265 -7.95 -17.66 -8.23
N GLU A 266 -7.80 -18.86 -8.77
CA GLU A 266 -7.40 -20.07 -8.01
C GLU A 266 -6.00 -19.98 -7.37
N GLN A 267 -5.12 -19.10 -7.88
CA GLN A 267 -3.73 -18.97 -7.42
C GLN A 267 -3.59 -18.12 -6.15
N CYS A 268 -4.67 -17.53 -5.64
CA CYS A 268 -4.62 -16.54 -4.57
C CYS A 268 -5.82 -16.69 -3.63
N ASN A 269 -5.56 -16.62 -2.32
CA ASN A 269 -6.61 -16.71 -1.31
C ASN A 269 -6.87 -15.38 -0.60
N GLY A 270 -6.07 -14.34 -0.87
CA GLY A 270 -6.21 -13.04 -0.22
C GLY A 270 -5.67 -11.90 -1.06
N TRP A 271 -6.38 -10.79 -1.10
CA TRP A 271 -6.06 -9.61 -1.89
C TRP A 271 -5.91 -8.39 -1.00
N TYR A 272 -4.71 -7.83 -1.02
CA TYR A 272 -4.39 -6.52 -0.49
C TYR A 272 -4.83 -5.45 -1.48
N LEU A 273 -5.56 -4.46 -0.99
CA LEU A 273 -5.94 -3.27 -1.74
C LEU A 273 -5.16 -2.07 -1.18
N PRO A 274 -4.64 -1.19 -2.05
CA PRO A 274 -3.97 0.03 -1.63
C PRO A 274 -4.99 1.03 -1.08
N ARG A 275 -4.81 1.48 0.17
CA ARG A 275 -5.64 2.54 0.74
C ARG A 275 -5.10 3.91 0.37
N ILE A 276 -5.97 4.75 -0.20
CA ILE A 276 -5.70 6.17 -0.45
C ILE A 276 -6.47 7.00 0.56
N THR A 277 -5.76 7.77 1.38
CA THR A 277 -6.40 8.66 2.37
C THR A 277 -6.48 10.06 1.80
N PHE A 278 -7.71 10.53 1.52
CA PHE A 278 -7.93 11.85 0.96
C PHE A 278 -7.62 12.96 1.97
N TYR A 279 -6.81 13.93 1.54
CA TYR A 279 -6.43 15.10 2.33
C TYR A 279 -5.63 16.09 1.47
N PRO A 280 -5.89 17.41 1.56
CA PRO A 280 -6.95 18.05 2.35
C PRO A 280 -8.34 17.97 1.68
N ASP A 281 -8.41 17.49 0.44
CA ASP A 281 -9.63 17.36 -0.35
C ASP A 281 -9.67 16.02 -1.11
N GLN A 282 -10.75 15.78 -1.86
CA GLN A 282 -10.98 14.56 -2.63
C GLN A 282 -10.05 14.31 -3.84
N ASN A 283 -9.20 15.29 -4.19
CA ASN A 283 -8.27 15.21 -5.31
C ASN A 283 -6.83 14.98 -4.84
N HIS A 284 -6.56 15.12 -3.54
CA HIS A 284 -5.23 14.95 -2.95
C HIS A 284 -5.20 13.77 -1.99
N CYS A 285 -4.07 13.09 -1.91
CA CYS A 285 -3.83 11.95 -1.05
C CYS A 285 -2.59 12.18 -0.19
N ARG A 286 -2.67 11.81 1.09
CA ARG A 286 -1.47 11.70 1.94
C ARG A 286 -0.56 10.60 1.43
N ILE A 287 0.75 10.88 1.41
CA ILE A 287 1.80 9.95 0.99
C ILE A 287 2.94 9.93 2.01
N GLY A 288 3.92 9.06 1.79
CA GLY A 288 5.10 8.99 2.64
C GLY A 288 4.89 8.18 3.90
N TYR A 289 5.99 7.59 4.38
CA TYR A 289 6.09 7.09 5.76
C TYR A 289 5.04 6.03 6.13
N GLY A 290 4.65 5.23 5.14
CA GLY A 290 3.66 4.16 5.29
C GLY A 290 2.20 4.61 5.16
N LEU A 291 1.92 5.91 4.99
CA LEU A 291 0.55 6.42 4.83
C LEU A 291 -0.11 6.00 3.52
N TRP A 292 0.67 5.91 2.45
CA TRP A 292 0.28 5.33 1.18
C TRP A 292 1.34 4.31 0.75
N PRO A 293 0.96 3.17 0.16
CA PRO A 293 -0.41 2.72 -0.14
C PRO A 293 -1.12 2.00 1.02
N ASP A 294 -0.63 2.07 2.26
CA ASP A 294 -1.19 1.41 3.46
C ASP A 294 -2.04 0.16 3.13
N LEU A 295 -1.36 -0.91 2.70
CA LEU A 295 -1.98 -2.09 2.08
C LEU A 295 -2.91 -2.80 3.06
N GLN A 296 -4.20 -2.86 2.73
CA GLN A 296 -5.22 -3.53 3.54
C GLN A 296 -5.63 -4.85 2.91
N LEU A 297 -5.50 -5.96 3.64
CA LEU A 297 -6.04 -7.25 3.22
C LEU A 297 -7.56 -7.23 3.38
N ARG A 298 -8.29 -6.81 2.34
CA ARG A 298 -9.75 -6.58 2.43
C ARG A 298 -10.59 -7.70 1.84
N LEU A 299 -10.09 -8.43 0.84
CA LEU A 299 -10.79 -9.54 0.19
C LEU A 299 -10.02 -10.84 0.45
N PHE A 300 -10.65 -11.86 1.04
CA PHE A 300 -10.00 -13.14 1.30
C PHE A 300 -11.00 -14.30 1.32
N LYS A 301 -10.49 -15.50 1.04
CA LYS A 301 -11.29 -16.73 1.04
C LYS A 301 -11.70 -17.08 2.47
N ASN A 302 -12.98 -17.35 2.67
CA ASN A 302 -13.52 -17.71 3.98
C ASN A 302 -13.01 -19.10 4.42
N SER A 303 -12.63 -19.23 5.68
CA SER A 303 -12.30 -20.53 6.28
C SER A 303 -12.45 -20.49 7.80
N CYS A 304 -12.67 -21.65 8.41
CA CYS A 304 -12.75 -21.80 9.86
C CYS A 304 -11.42 -21.51 10.60
N ASN A 305 -10.30 -21.44 9.89
CA ASN A 305 -8.98 -21.17 10.49
C ASN A 305 -8.72 -19.66 10.66
N LEU A 306 -9.53 -18.81 10.03
CA LEU A 306 -9.35 -17.37 10.06
C LEU A 306 -9.58 -16.78 11.44
N LYS A 307 -8.68 -15.89 11.86
CA LYS A 307 -8.82 -15.15 13.12
C LYS A 307 -8.07 -13.83 13.09
N PHE A 308 -8.74 -12.75 13.49
CA PHE A 308 -8.08 -11.50 13.82
C PHE A 308 -7.44 -11.57 15.20
N VAL A 309 -6.16 -11.17 15.27
CA VAL A 309 -5.37 -11.10 16.50
C VAL A 309 -4.87 -9.67 16.73
N ASN A 310 -4.46 -9.37 17.98
CA ASN A 310 -4.14 -8.05 18.51
C ASN A 310 -5.38 -7.17 18.69
N LYS A 311 -5.53 -6.56 19.87
CA LYS A 311 -6.68 -5.70 20.17
C LYS A 311 -6.79 -4.48 19.25
N ILE A 312 -5.64 -3.98 18.78
CA ILE A 312 -5.46 -2.82 17.91
C ILE A 312 -4.35 -3.18 16.92
N HIS A 313 -4.36 -2.54 15.74
CA HIS A 313 -3.51 -2.93 14.61
C HIS A 313 -3.70 -4.41 14.30
N GLU A 314 -4.97 -4.80 14.19
CA GLU A 314 -5.37 -6.19 14.12
C GLU A 314 -4.82 -6.84 12.87
N GLN A 315 -4.43 -8.10 12.99
CA GLN A 315 -3.90 -8.87 11.88
C GLN A 315 -4.77 -10.10 11.65
N LEU A 316 -5.21 -10.32 10.41
CA LEU A 316 -5.84 -11.58 10.03
C LEU A 316 -4.77 -12.68 9.99
N THR A 317 -5.03 -13.77 10.70
CA THR A 317 -4.20 -14.98 10.75
C THR A 317 -5.00 -16.18 10.26
N GLY A 318 -4.31 -17.27 9.93
CA GLY A 318 -4.94 -18.51 9.47
C GLY A 318 -5.37 -18.52 8.00
N LEU A 319 -5.06 -17.47 7.24
CA LEU A 319 -5.20 -17.48 5.79
C LEU A 319 -4.06 -18.31 5.17
N GLU A 320 -4.39 -19.49 4.67
CA GLU A 320 -3.44 -20.36 3.99
C GLU A 320 -3.30 -20.00 2.50
N GLY A 321 -2.15 -20.27 1.91
CA GLY A 321 -1.89 -20.04 0.48
C GLY A 321 -1.32 -18.65 0.15
N VAL A 322 -1.29 -18.33 -1.14
CA VAL A 322 -0.68 -17.10 -1.65
C VAL A 322 -1.63 -15.92 -1.47
N SER A 323 -1.07 -14.77 -1.11
CA SER A 323 -1.76 -13.48 -1.16
C SER A 323 -1.21 -12.63 -2.30
N GLY A 324 -2.03 -11.70 -2.79
CA GLY A 324 -1.66 -10.78 -3.85
C GLY A 324 -2.06 -9.35 -3.54
N ILE A 325 -1.63 -8.42 -4.39
CA ILE A 325 -2.04 -7.02 -4.36
C ILE A 325 -2.87 -6.75 -5.61
N LEU A 326 -3.90 -5.92 -5.48
CA LEU A 326 -4.63 -5.30 -6.59
C LEU A 326 -4.21 -3.83 -6.72
N PRO A 327 -3.18 -3.51 -7.53
CA PRO A 327 -2.56 -2.18 -7.52
C PRO A 327 -3.45 -1.06 -8.03
N ASP A 328 -4.45 -1.39 -8.84
CA ASP A 328 -5.37 -0.44 -9.48
C ASP A 328 -6.80 -0.52 -8.90
N THR A 329 -6.93 -1.11 -7.70
CA THR A 329 -8.20 -1.26 -6.99
C THR A 329 -8.13 -0.56 -5.62
N PRO A 330 -7.98 0.78 -5.59
CA PRO A 330 -7.71 1.50 -4.36
C PRO A 330 -8.95 1.66 -3.48
N ILE A 331 -8.75 1.55 -2.17
CA ILE A 331 -9.75 1.93 -1.16
C ILE A 331 -9.71 3.44 -0.97
N GLN A 332 -10.82 4.12 -1.22
CA GLN A 332 -10.98 5.54 -0.96
C GLN A 332 -11.31 5.77 0.51
N HIS A 333 -10.35 6.20 1.30
CA HIS A 333 -10.51 6.46 2.72
C HIS A 333 -10.84 7.94 2.96
N LEU A 334 -12.08 8.17 3.39
CA LEU A 334 -12.75 9.48 3.48
C LEU A 334 -12.68 10.09 4.89
N THR A 335 -11.94 9.50 5.84
CA THR A 335 -11.97 9.91 7.26
C THR A 335 -11.79 11.41 7.49
N HIS A 336 -10.94 12.09 6.72
CA HIS A 336 -10.68 13.53 6.88
C HIS A 336 -11.70 14.42 6.19
N LEU A 337 -12.55 13.85 5.32
CA LEU A 337 -13.65 14.56 4.66
C LEU A 337 -14.96 14.40 5.44
N LEU A 338 -15.19 13.23 6.05
CA LEU A 338 -16.44 12.90 6.76
C LEU A 338 -16.47 13.31 8.23
N LYS A 339 -15.30 13.32 8.90
CA LYS A 339 -15.22 13.48 10.36
C LYS A 339 -14.58 14.81 10.70
N SER A 340 -15.16 15.51 11.68
CA SER A 340 -14.53 16.71 12.25
C SER A 340 -13.20 16.33 12.91
N ARG A 341 -12.32 17.32 13.05
CA ARG A 341 -11.02 17.11 13.68
C ARG A 341 -11.16 16.54 15.09
N GLU A 342 -12.12 17.02 15.87
CA GLU A 342 -12.39 16.55 17.23
C GLU A 342 -12.82 15.08 17.24
N LYS A 343 -13.65 14.64 16.28
CA LYS A 343 -14.03 13.22 16.14
C LYS A 343 -12.83 12.34 15.79
N ILE A 344 -11.94 12.83 14.92
CA ILE A 344 -10.72 12.10 14.56
C ILE A 344 -9.78 12.02 15.77
N GLU A 345 -9.59 13.12 16.51
CA GLU A 345 -8.78 13.17 17.72
C GLU A 345 -9.34 12.24 18.80
N SER A 346 -10.65 12.20 19.01
CA SER A 346 -11.30 11.25 19.94
C SER A 346 -11.11 9.79 19.52
N LYS A 347 -11.22 9.47 18.22
CA LYS A 347 -10.92 8.12 17.70
C LYS A 347 -9.45 7.75 17.97
N LEU A 348 -8.53 8.67 17.72
CA LEU A 348 -7.09 8.49 18.00
C LEU A 348 -6.80 8.36 19.51
N GLU A 349 -7.51 9.10 20.36
CA GLU A 349 -7.41 8.99 21.81
C GLU A 349 -7.90 7.61 22.29
N ASN A 350 -9.00 7.11 21.75
CA ASN A 350 -9.46 5.74 22.03
C ASN A 350 -8.43 4.69 21.60
N PHE A 351 -7.80 4.86 20.43
CA PHE A 351 -6.66 4.02 20.03
C PHE A 351 -5.49 4.13 21.03
N ASN A 352 -5.08 5.34 21.40
CA ASN A 352 -3.95 5.56 22.32
C ASN A 352 -4.22 4.94 23.70
N ASN A 353 -5.41 5.16 24.27
CA ASN A 353 -5.85 4.59 25.54
C ASN A 353 -5.83 3.06 25.50
N SER A 354 -6.29 2.49 24.38
CA SER A 354 -6.34 1.05 24.19
C SER A 354 -4.94 0.43 23.96
N THR A 355 -3.95 1.20 23.50
CA THR A 355 -2.52 0.76 23.43
C THR A 355 -1.76 0.91 24.76
N GLY A 356 -2.42 1.36 25.85
CA GLY A 356 -1.74 1.65 27.12
C GLY A 356 -0.68 2.76 27.02
N GLY A 357 -0.80 3.66 26.03
CA GLY A 357 0.14 4.76 25.80
C GLY A 357 1.46 4.38 25.14
N GLN A 358 1.63 3.16 24.61
CA GLN A 358 2.86 2.75 23.91
C GLN A 358 3.05 3.44 22.54
N PHE A 359 1.96 3.89 21.92
CA PHE A 359 1.98 4.64 20.67
C PHE A 359 1.22 5.97 20.83
N SER A 360 1.75 7.05 20.26
CA SER A 360 1.09 8.37 20.23
C SER A 360 0.73 8.70 18.80
N HIS A 361 -0.55 8.48 18.44
CA HIS A 361 -1.08 8.95 17.17
C HIS A 361 -1.23 10.48 17.22
N ARG A 362 -0.59 11.20 16.29
CA ARG A 362 -0.70 12.66 16.16
C ARG A 362 -1.20 13.03 14.77
N LEU A 363 -2.10 14.00 14.70
CA LEU A 363 -2.53 14.60 13.43
C LEU A 363 -1.41 15.50 12.90
N GLY A 364 -0.55 14.94 12.05
CA GLY A 364 0.39 15.73 11.26
C GLY A 364 -0.38 16.49 10.19
N ILE A 365 -0.59 17.79 10.40
CA ILE A 365 -1.05 18.74 9.36
C ILE A 365 0.04 18.89 8.26
N GLU A 366 1.23 18.34 8.52
CA GLU A 366 2.48 18.51 7.78
C GLU A 366 2.86 17.31 6.89
N PHE A 367 2.06 16.23 6.86
CA PHE A 367 2.41 15.08 6.02
C PHE A 367 2.36 15.44 4.53
N PRO A 368 3.31 14.92 3.72
CA PRO A 368 3.33 15.20 2.30
C PRO A 368 2.06 14.65 1.64
N ASN A 369 1.58 15.36 0.64
CA ASN A 369 0.41 14.95 -0.14
C ASN A 369 0.64 15.24 -1.62
N ILE A 370 -0.09 14.53 -2.46
CA ILE A 370 0.01 14.66 -3.91
C ILE A 370 -1.36 14.42 -4.55
N THR A 371 -1.55 14.85 -5.79
CA THR A 371 -2.80 14.58 -6.51
C THR A 371 -2.97 13.07 -6.74
N LYS A 372 -4.19 12.56 -6.54
CA LYS A 372 -4.48 11.11 -6.62
C LYS A 372 -4.17 10.50 -7.99
N GLU A 373 -4.22 11.32 -9.04
CA GLU A 373 -3.89 10.90 -10.40
C GLU A 373 -2.43 10.44 -10.52
N LEU A 374 -1.52 10.96 -9.69
CA LEU A 374 -0.11 10.55 -9.68
C LEU A 374 0.12 9.21 -8.97
N LEU A 375 -0.86 8.75 -8.20
CA LEU A 375 -0.84 7.45 -7.52
C LEU A 375 -1.60 6.38 -8.30
N SER A 376 -2.24 6.75 -9.41
CA SER A 376 -2.94 5.83 -10.30
C SER A 376 -2.00 5.32 -11.41
N PRO A 377 -2.22 4.11 -11.95
CA PRO A 377 -1.49 3.67 -13.14
C PRO A 377 -1.62 4.67 -14.29
N ARG A 378 -0.60 4.74 -15.14
CA ARG A 378 -0.69 5.58 -16.34
C ARG A 378 -1.85 5.12 -17.22
N LYS A 379 -2.60 6.07 -17.79
CA LYS A 379 -3.82 5.79 -18.60
C LYS A 379 -3.58 4.86 -19.78
N ASP A 380 -2.37 4.80 -20.32
CA ASP A 380 -1.95 3.89 -21.40
C ASP A 380 -1.55 2.49 -20.91
N ARG A 381 -1.61 2.22 -19.59
CA ARG A 381 -1.09 1.00 -18.95
C ARG A 381 -2.02 0.50 -17.85
N LYS A 382 -2.78 -0.56 -18.15
CA LYS A 382 -3.49 -1.31 -17.09
C LYS A 382 -2.50 -2.17 -16.31
N VAL A 383 -2.48 -2.00 -14.99
CA VAL A 383 -1.68 -2.82 -14.07
C VAL A 383 -2.56 -3.97 -13.60
N GLY A 384 -2.18 -5.19 -13.97
CA GLY A 384 -2.86 -6.40 -13.52
C GLY A 384 -2.54 -6.76 -12.07
N PRO A 385 -3.26 -7.73 -11.49
CA PRO A 385 -3.01 -8.23 -10.15
C PRO A 385 -1.59 -8.76 -10.00
N LEU A 386 -1.06 -8.66 -8.78
CA LEU A 386 0.29 -9.09 -8.43
C LEU A 386 0.22 -10.17 -7.37
N LEU A 387 0.74 -11.36 -7.65
CA LEU A 387 0.97 -12.36 -6.60
C LEU A 387 2.25 -12.02 -5.86
N LEU A 388 2.17 -11.96 -4.53
CA LEU A 388 3.34 -11.72 -3.70
C LEU A 388 4.22 -12.97 -3.65
N PRO A 389 5.56 -12.82 -3.68
CA PRO A 389 6.46 -13.94 -3.50
C PRO A 389 6.40 -14.43 -2.04
N ASP A 390 6.71 -15.70 -1.83
CA ASP A 390 6.92 -16.27 -0.49
C ASP A 390 8.27 -15.76 0.07
N VAL A 391 8.28 -14.49 0.49
CA VAL A 391 9.42 -13.86 1.13
C VAL A 391 9.01 -13.60 2.56
N ARG A 392 9.65 -14.32 3.49
CA ARG A 392 9.61 -13.96 4.91
C ARG A 392 10.24 -12.57 5.06
N MET A 393 9.40 -11.55 5.15
CA MET A 393 9.83 -10.22 5.56
C MET A 393 10.13 -10.28 7.05
N SER A 394 11.39 -10.60 7.39
CA SER A 394 11.92 -10.58 8.75
C SER A 394 12.03 -9.18 9.30
#